data_AF-A0A820RRN1-F1
#
_entry.id   AF-A0A820RRN1-F1
#
_cell.length_a   1.000
_cell.length_b   1.000
_cell.length_c   1.000
_cell.angle_alpha   90.00
_cell.angle_beta   90.00
_cell.angle_gamma   90.00
#
_symmetry.space_group_name_H-M   'P 1'
#
loop_
_entity.id
_entity.type
_entity.pdbx_description
1 polymer ?
#
loop_
_entity_poly.entity_id
_entity_poly.type
_entity_poly.pdbx_seq_one_letter_code
_entity_poly.pdbx_strand_id
1 'polypeptide(L)'
;MVIRQYQSVIGKPYFPPYWAFGFQLCRYGYDTLDNMKAAMHRTLNASIPIDVHYGDIDYFHNRLDFTFDPTNFKNIPEYIDWLHANGMKFITMLDPAIDTEAKDYSVYTEGQKADIWMKWPERRNLQLHEANG
;
A
#
# COMPACT_ATOMS: atom_id res chain seq x y z
N MET A 1 -20.59 -0.86 31.68
CA MET A 1 -19.79 -1.88 30.97
C MET A 1 -18.35 -1.40 30.87
N VAL A 2 -17.40 -2.26 31.24
CA VAL A 2 -15.95 -1.97 31.31
C VAL A 2 -15.40 -1.45 29.97
N ILE A 3 -15.88 -1.97 28.84
CA ILE A 3 -15.43 -1.57 27.48
C ILE A 3 -15.61 -0.07 27.22
N ARG A 4 -16.75 0.52 27.63
CA ARG A 4 -17.04 1.95 27.41
C ARG A 4 -16.12 2.85 28.23
N GLN A 5 -15.75 2.43 29.43
CA GLN A 5 -14.81 3.17 30.28
C GLN A 5 -13.39 3.08 29.70
N TYR A 6 -12.95 1.91 29.24
CA TYR A 6 -11.67 1.76 28.56
C TYR A 6 -11.56 2.65 27.31
N GLN A 7 -12.60 2.70 26.47
CA GLN A 7 -12.65 3.57 25.29
C GLN A 7 -12.64 5.07 25.63
N SER A 8 -13.05 5.48 26.84
CA SER A 8 -12.89 6.88 27.27
C SER A 8 -11.45 7.28 27.54
N VAL A 9 -10.55 6.30 27.73
CA VAL A 9 -9.12 6.53 27.98
C VAL A 9 -8.31 6.41 26.69
N ILE A 10 -8.52 5.35 25.91
CA ILE A 10 -7.71 5.07 24.70
C ILE A 10 -8.29 5.66 23.41
N GLY A 11 -9.50 6.21 23.47
CA GLY A 11 -10.25 6.67 22.31
C GLY A 11 -11.33 5.69 21.84
N LYS A 12 -12.32 6.23 21.15
CA LYS A 12 -13.38 5.45 20.51
C LYS A 12 -12.92 4.95 19.15
N PRO A 13 -13.47 3.83 18.64
CA PRO A 13 -13.23 3.41 17.26
C PRO A 13 -13.53 4.54 16.27
N TYR A 14 -12.67 4.66 15.28
CA TYR A 14 -12.88 5.54 14.12
C TYR A 14 -14.15 5.12 13.35
N PHE A 15 -14.84 6.09 12.75
CA PHE A 15 -16.00 5.84 11.89
C PHE A 15 -15.56 5.75 10.42
N PRO A 16 -15.47 4.54 9.83
CA PRO A 16 -14.93 4.35 8.50
C PRO A 16 -15.86 4.88 7.40
N PRO A 17 -15.32 5.18 6.21
CA PRO A 17 -16.13 5.59 5.08
C PRO A 17 -17.03 4.42 4.66
N TYR A 18 -18.21 4.73 4.12
CA TYR A 18 -19.24 3.72 3.85
C TYR A 18 -18.76 2.58 2.92
N TRP A 19 -17.96 2.91 1.90
CA TRP A 19 -17.40 1.93 0.95
C TRP A 19 -16.49 0.89 1.61
N ALA A 20 -15.92 1.18 2.79
CA ALA A 20 -15.05 0.24 3.50
C ALA A 20 -15.82 -0.96 4.09
N PHE A 21 -17.15 -0.87 4.16
CA PHE A 21 -18.01 -2.00 4.53
C PHE A 21 -18.38 -2.90 3.34
N GLY A 22 -18.04 -2.49 2.12
CA GLY A 22 -18.25 -3.26 0.90
C GLY A 22 -17.30 -4.45 0.76
N PHE A 23 -17.50 -5.25 -0.28
CA PHE A 23 -16.59 -6.37 -0.57
C PHE A 23 -15.27 -5.84 -1.14
N GLN A 24 -14.18 -6.45 -0.70
CA GLN A 24 -12.82 -5.99 -0.96
C GLN A 24 -11.98 -7.14 -1.51
N LEU A 25 -11.37 -6.93 -2.68
CA LEU A 25 -10.57 -7.95 -3.36
C LEU A 25 -9.09 -7.60 -3.32
N CYS A 26 -8.29 -8.53 -2.80
CA CYS A 26 -6.85 -8.44 -2.73
C CYS A 26 -6.22 -9.79 -3.08
N ARG A 27 -5.01 -9.75 -3.61
CA ARG A 27 -4.15 -10.91 -3.78
C ARG A 27 -2.70 -10.45 -3.91
N TYR A 28 -1.81 -11.14 -3.19
CA TYR A 28 -0.40 -11.19 -3.56
C TYR A 28 -0.20 -12.20 -4.69
N GLY A 29 0.48 -11.79 -5.76
CA GLY A 29 0.68 -12.57 -6.98
C GLY A 29 -0.36 -12.27 -8.06
N TYR A 30 -0.71 -10.99 -8.25
CA TYR A 30 -1.29 -10.59 -9.54
C TYR A 30 -0.24 -10.56 -10.64
N ASP A 31 1.02 -10.24 -10.30
CA ASP A 31 2.21 -10.15 -11.17
C ASP A 31 2.16 -9.09 -12.29
N THR A 32 0.99 -8.84 -12.87
CA THR A 32 0.76 -7.85 -13.93
C THR A 32 -0.60 -7.18 -13.80
N LEU A 33 -0.72 -5.99 -14.39
CA LEU A 33 -1.98 -5.25 -14.45
C LEU A 33 -3.09 -6.01 -15.20
N ASP A 34 -2.74 -6.78 -16.23
CA ASP A 34 -3.72 -7.56 -17.00
C ASP A 34 -4.34 -8.68 -16.16
N ASN A 35 -3.54 -9.36 -15.35
CA ASN A 35 -4.03 -10.37 -14.41
C ASN A 35 -4.93 -9.76 -13.33
N MET A 36 -4.54 -8.59 -12.82
CA MET A 36 -5.32 -7.82 -11.85
C MET A 36 -6.68 -7.41 -12.44
N LYS A 37 -6.70 -6.84 -13.65
CA LYS A 37 -7.93 -6.52 -14.39
C LYS A 37 -8.78 -7.76 -14.65
N ALA A 38 -8.16 -8.87 -15.05
CA ALA A 38 -8.87 -10.13 -15.30
C ALA A 38 -9.55 -10.66 -14.03
N ALA A 39 -8.93 -10.52 -12.85
CA ALA A 39 -9.56 -10.88 -11.58
C ALA A 39 -10.80 -10.01 -11.30
N MET A 40 -10.69 -8.69 -11.47
CA MET A 40 -11.82 -7.77 -11.32
C MET A 40 -12.96 -8.09 -12.30
N HIS A 41 -12.65 -8.28 -13.58
CA HIS A 41 -13.66 -8.61 -14.58
C HIS A 41 -14.36 -9.94 -14.31
N ARG A 42 -13.63 -10.97 -13.82
CA ARG A 42 -14.28 -12.24 -13.42
C ARG A 42 -15.27 -12.02 -12.28
N THR A 43 -14.93 -11.22 -11.27
CA THR A 43 -15.81 -10.88 -10.14
C THR A 43 -17.07 -10.15 -10.63
N LEU A 44 -16.90 -9.14 -11.48
CA LEU A 44 -18.02 -8.39 -12.07
C LEU A 44 -18.91 -9.27 -12.96
N ASN A 45 -18.32 -10.13 -13.79
CA ASN A 45 -19.05 -11.06 -14.65
C ASN A 45 -19.84 -12.10 -13.84
N ALA A 46 -19.37 -12.45 -12.64
CA ALA A 46 -20.10 -13.31 -11.71
C ALA A 46 -21.22 -12.57 -10.94
N SER A 47 -21.48 -11.29 -11.25
CA SER A 47 -22.44 -10.44 -10.56
C SER A 47 -22.19 -10.31 -9.06
N ILE A 48 -20.92 -10.43 -8.64
CA ILE A 48 -20.52 -10.23 -7.24
C ILE A 48 -20.30 -8.72 -7.03
N PRO A 49 -21.04 -8.08 -6.10
CA PRO A 49 -20.80 -6.68 -5.75
C PRO A 49 -19.39 -6.51 -5.17
N ILE A 50 -18.71 -5.42 -5.55
CA ILE A 50 -17.35 -5.13 -5.12
C ILE A 50 -17.15 -3.62 -5.01
N ASP A 51 -16.49 -3.18 -3.95
CA ASP A 51 -16.26 -1.76 -3.65
C ASP A 51 -14.78 -1.39 -3.71
N VAL A 52 -13.87 -2.33 -3.40
CA VAL A 52 -12.44 -2.03 -3.27
C VAL A 52 -11.58 -3.07 -3.97
N HIS A 53 -10.59 -2.60 -4.73
CA HIS A 53 -9.49 -3.41 -5.23
C HIS A 53 -8.17 -2.98 -4.59
N TYR A 54 -7.39 -3.93 -4.12
CA TYR A 54 -6.07 -3.70 -3.55
C TYR A 54 -4.95 -3.96 -4.55
N GLY A 55 -3.90 -3.14 -4.49
CA GLY A 55 -2.58 -3.44 -5.03
C GLY A 55 -1.65 -3.88 -3.91
N ASP A 56 -1.15 -5.12 -3.99
CA ASP A 56 -0.09 -5.66 -3.14
C ASP A 56 1.30 -5.28 -3.71
N ILE A 57 2.39 -5.79 -3.13
CA ILE A 57 3.78 -5.47 -3.53
C ILE A 57 4.08 -5.67 -5.02
N ASP A 58 3.27 -6.48 -5.73
CA ASP A 58 3.44 -6.79 -7.15
C ASP A 58 3.51 -5.55 -8.04
N TYR A 59 2.80 -4.47 -7.68
CA TYR A 59 2.75 -3.28 -8.54
C TYR A 59 3.95 -2.36 -8.36
N PHE A 60 4.77 -2.51 -7.31
CA PHE A 60 5.92 -1.65 -7.06
C PHE A 60 7.04 -1.86 -8.08
N HIS A 61 7.77 -0.79 -8.40
CA HIS A 61 9.03 -0.93 -9.12
C HIS A 61 10.12 -1.41 -8.13
N ASN A 62 10.67 -2.61 -8.35
CA ASN A 62 11.72 -3.18 -7.49
C ASN A 62 11.38 -3.22 -5.98
N ARG A 63 10.09 -3.34 -5.62
CA ARG A 63 9.61 -3.27 -4.22
C ARG A 63 9.90 -1.94 -3.50
N LEU A 64 10.07 -0.86 -4.27
CA LEU A 64 10.23 0.48 -3.72
C LEU A 64 8.85 1.11 -3.48
N ASP A 65 8.55 1.47 -2.24
CA ASP A 65 7.34 2.23 -1.91
C ASP A 65 7.23 3.50 -2.76
N PHE A 66 6.01 3.99 -2.94
CA PHE A 66 5.70 5.20 -3.74
C PHE A 66 6.10 5.13 -5.23
N THR A 67 6.38 3.93 -5.75
CA THR A 67 6.62 3.70 -7.17
C THR A 67 5.60 2.72 -7.75
N PHE A 68 5.57 2.58 -9.08
CA PHE A 68 4.93 1.45 -9.73
C PHE A 68 5.78 0.94 -10.90
N ASP A 69 5.68 -0.37 -11.19
CA ASP A 69 6.49 -1.00 -12.22
C ASP A 69 6.14 -0.43 -13.62
N PRO A 70 7.11 0.15 -14.34
CA PRO A 70 6.85 0.85 -15.59
C PRO A 70 6.57 -0.09 -16.77
N THR A 71 6.66 -1.41 -16.56
CA THR A 71 6.42 -2.44 -17.58
C THR A 71 5.11 -3.17 -17.30
N ASN A 72 5.03 -3.87 -16.17
CA ASN A 72 3.90 -4.73 -15.81
C ASN A 72 2.67 -3.94 -15.32
N PHE A 73 2.91 -2.73 -14.80
CA PHE A 73 1.88 -1.86 -14.22
C PHE A 73 1.88 -0.45 -14.81
N LYS A 74 2.46 -0.27 -16.00
CA LYS A 74 2.56 1.02 -16.70
C LYS A 74 1.27 1.83 -16.71
N ASN A 75 0.14 1.16 -16.94
CA ASN A 75 -1.17 1.79 -17.09
C ASN A 75 -2.06 1.63 -15.84
N ILE A 76 -1.44 1.47 -14.66
CA ILE A 76 -2.18 1.39 -13.39
C ILE A 76 -2.95 2.69 -13.08
N PRO A 77 -2.47 3.91 -13.42
CA PRO A 77 -3.26 5.12 -13.18
C PRO A 77 -4.59 5.12 -13.93
N GLU A 78 -4.59 4.75 -15.21
CA GLU A 78 -5.80 4.67 -16.03
C GLU A 78 -6.77 3.60 -15.52
N TYR A 79 -6.23 2.51 -14.96
CA TYR A 79 -7.06 1.50 -14.33
C TYR A 79 -7.71 1.99 -13.03
N ILE A 80 -6.97 2.75 -12.22
CA ILE A 80 -7.52 3.39 -11.00
C ILE A 80 -8.63 4.39 -11.38
N ASP A 81 -8.42 5.18 -12.42
CA ASP A 81 -9.46 6.08 -12.95
C ASP A 81 -10.71 5.32 -13.39
N TRP A 82 -10.53 4.17 -14.06
CA TRP A 82 -11.64 3.29 -14.41
C TRP A 82 -12.37 2.74 -13.18
N LEU A 83 -11.64 2.33 -12.12
CA LEU A 83 -12.27 1.89 -10.87
C LEU A 83 -13.12 3.01 -10.27
N HIS A 84 -12.57 4.23 -10.19
CA HIS A 84 -13.28 5.39 -9.66
C HIS A 84 -14.53 5.75 -10.48
N ALA A 85 -14.44 5.69 -11.82
CA ALA A 85 -15.58 5.92 -12.71
C ALA A 85 -16.72 4.91 -12.51
N ASN A 86 -16.41 3.71 -12.01
CA ASN A 86 -17.38 2.66 -11.70
C ASN A 86 -17.75 2.61 -10.20
N GLY A 87 -17.43 3.66 -9.43
CA GLY A 87 -17.82 3.78 -8.03
C GLY A 87 -16.95 2.98 -7.05
N MET A 88 -15.92 2.29 -7.54
CA MET A 88 -14.99 1.52 -6.70
C MET A 88 -13.85 2.39 -6.17
N LYS A 89 -13.08 1.85 -5.22
CA LYS A 89 -11.86 2.42 -4.65
C LYS A 89 -10.67 1.54 -4.93
N PHE A 90 -9.49 2.17 -4.99
CA PHE A 90 -8.23 1.47 -5.03
C PHE A 90 -7.45 1.72 -3.73
N ILE A 91 -6.96 0.66 -3.10
CA ILE A 91 -6.09 0.75 -1.93
C ILE A 91 -4.70 0.22 -2.30
N THR A 92 -3.70 1.07 -2.06
CA THR A 92 -2.28 0.77 -2.21
C THR A 92 -1.76 0.17 -0.91
N MET A 93 -0.99 -0.92 -1.00
CA MET A 93 -0.09 -1.34 0.07
C MET A 93 1.06 -0.34 0.20
N LEU A 94 1.52 -0.10 1.42
CA LEU A 94 2.74 0.65 1.73
C LEU A 94 3.43 -0.01 2.92
N ASP A 95 4.74 -0.19 2.83
CA ASP A 95 5.57 -0.69 3.92
C ASP A 95 6.31 0.48 4.63
N PRO A 96 6.63 0.34 5.93
CA PRO A 96 7.33 1.39 6.66
C PRO A 96 8.85 1.41 6.40
N ALA A 97 9.41 0.32 5.86
CA ALA A 97 10.84 0.18 5.63
C ALA A 97 11.21 0.68 4.23
N ILE A 98 11.97 1.77 4.17
CA ILE A 98 12.38 2.39 2.92
C ILE A 98 13.77 1.89 2.53
N ASP A 99 13.91 1.45 1.28
CA ASP A 99 15.19 1.03 0.70
C ASP A 99 16.21 2.18 0.69
N THR A 100 17.46 1.87 1.02
CA THR A 100 18.54 2.85 1.17
C THR A 100 19.66 2.72 0.15
N GLU A 101 19.65 1.62 -0.62
CA GLU A 101 20.67 1.31 -1.64
C GLU A 101 20.18 1.64 -3.06
N ALA A 102 18.87 1.81 -3.23
CA ALA A 102 18.23 2.17 -4.48
C ALA A 102 18.78 3.50 -5.01
N LYS A 103 19.21 3.48 -6.27
CA LYS A 103 19.66 4.68 -6.98
C LYS A 103 18.46 5.53 -7.38
N ASP A 104 18.65 6.85 -7.33
CA ASP A 104 17.66 7.85 -7.74
C ASP A 104 16.30 7.75 -7.02
N TYR A 105 16.30 7.24 -5.78
CA TYR A 105 15.10 7.08 -4.97
C TYR A 105 14.90 8.27 -4.01
N SER A 106 14.06 9.21 -4.43
CA SER A 106 13.87 10.48 -3.69
C SER A 106 13.32 10.27 -2.28
N VAL A 107 12.45 9.29 -2.08
CA VAL A 107 11.79 8.99 -0.79
C VAL A 107 12.82 8.82 0.33
N TYR A 108 13.88 8.03 0.08
CA TYR A 108 14.95 7.86 1.07
C TYR A 108 15.73 9.17 1.29
N THR A 109 16.13 9.85 0.21
CA THR A 109 16.94 11.07 0.31
C THR A 109 16.20 12.23 0.97
N GLU A 110 14.89 12.33 0.77
CA GLU A 110 14.03 13.34 1.39
C GLU A 110 13.85 13.03 2.88
N GLY A 111 13.59 11.77 3.25
CA GLY A 111 13.53 11.39 4.65
C GLY A 111 14.88 11.62 5.37
N GLN A 112 16.01 11.44 4.68
CA GLN A 112 17.33 11.72 5.25
C GLN A 112 17.54 13.22 5.47
N LYS A 113 17.08 14.08 4.54
CA LYS A 113 17.12 15.55 4.70
C LYS A 113 16.20 16.03 5.82
N ALA A 114 15.06 15.37 6.00
CA ALA A 114 14.07 15.71 7.01
C ALA A 114 14.39 15.13 8.40
N ASP A 115 15.41 14.27 8.51
CA ASP A 115 15.84 13.63 9.75
C ASP A 115 14.75 12.78 10.44
N ILE A 116 13.96 12.05 9.65
CA ILE A 116 12.77 11.32 10.13
C ILE A 116 12.99 9.83 10.41
N TRP A 117 14.20 9.32 10.15
CA TRP A 117 14.50 7.91 10.35
C TRP A 117 14.69 7.56 11.82
N MET A 118 14.32 6.33 12.18
CA MET A 118 14.65 5.77 13.49
C MET A 118 16.17 5.64 13.62
N LYS A 119 16.70 6.08 14.77
CA LYS A 119 18.14 6.06 15.08
C LYS A 119 18.42 5.24 16.33
N TRP A 120 19.55 4.55 16.33
CA TRP A 120 20.16 4.01 17.54
C TRP A 120 20.57 5.15 18.50
N PRO A 121 20.66 4.88 19.82
CA PRO A 121 21.06 5.87 20.83
C PRO A 121 22.37 6.63 20.51
N GLU A 122 23.29 6.01 19.75
CA GLU A 122 24.54 6.64 19.29
C GLU A 122 24.38 7.46 17.99
N ARG A 123 23.15 7.84 17.61
CA ARG A 123 22.80 8.56 16.36
C ARG A 123 23.20 7.84 15.08
N ARG A 124 23.11 6.51 15.04
CA ARG A 124 23.29 5.71 13.81
C ARG A 124 21.94 5.26 13.28
N ASN A 125 21.70 5.38 11.97
CA ASN A 125 20.53 4.76 11.34
C ASN A 125 20.58 3.22 11.53
N LEU A 126 19.41 2.58 11.60
CA LEU A 126 19.28 1.18 12.02
C LEU A 126 20.10 0.17 11.18
N GLN A 127 20.46 0.51 9.95
CA GLN A 127 20.93 -0.42 8.92
C GLN A 127 22.45 -0.73 8.89
N LEU A 128 23.27 -0.13 9.75
CA LEU A 128 24.75 -0.26 9.64
C LEU A 128 25.40 -1.31 10.56
N HIS A 129 24.63 -2.24 11.13
CA HIS A 129 25.18 -3.36 11.90
C HIS A 129 24.63 -4.67 11.35
N GLU A 130 25.31 -5.26 10.36
CA GLU A 130 25.41 -6.73 10.09
C GLU A 130 25.89 -7.04 8.65
N ALA A 131 27.10 -6.60 8.29
CA ALA A 131 27.78 -7.11 7.08
C ALA A 131 29.31 -7.17 7.22
N ASN A 132 29.83 -7.32 8.44
CA ASN A 132 31.23 -7.65 8.69
C ASN A 132 31.28 -8.89 9.60
N GLY A 133 31.14 -10.05 8.98
CA GLY A 133 31.48 -11.37 9.51
C GLY A 133 32.26 -12.12 8.45
#